data_AF-A0A0D0DHR3-F1
#
_entry.id   AF-A0A0D0DHR3-F1
#
_cell.length_a   1.000
_cell.length_b   1.000
_cell.length_c   1.000
_cell.angle_alpha   90.00
_cell.angle_beta   90.00
_cell.angle_gamma   90.00
#
_symmetry.space_group_name_H-M   'P 1'
#
loop_
_entity.id
_entity.type
_entity.pdbx_description
1 polymer ?
#
loop_
_entity_poly.entity_id
_entity_poly.type
_entity_poly.pdbx_seq_one_letter_code
_entity_poly.pdbx_strand_id
1 'polypeptide(L)'
;MHSFSFITVTLTSALLASAAVPWSRRSVQWLQQNGPAAQSLNDQYKSLTTNSPCNDGDVACIGGQFAHCYQSHYFTYSCPSDWSCAAIPNEWSEGTTTTCDSNDNIAWRFSQAGISETKRSVPEPEARSLSQLQANGPAAKTLNQEYATLTLNSTCIDGDVACVQGQYARCYQNRYLTWPCPSDWTCQALPNQWSSGTTTTCAYGPDAQELLQEAGAL
;
A
#
# COMPACT_ATOMS: atom_id res chain seq x y z
N MET A 1 -12.81 79.31 -42.69
CA MET A 1 -12.45 78.69 -41.39
C MET A 1 -13.49 77.61 -41.15
N HIS A 2 -13.10 76.34 -40.99
CA HIS A 2 -13.76 75.25 -40.23
C HIS A 2 -12.93 74.00 -40.54
N SER A 3 -11.95 73.73 -39.67
CA SER A 3 -11.05 72.58 -39.73
C SER A 3 -11.75 71.37 -39.12
N PHE A 4 -11.84 70.26 -39.85
CA PHE A 4 -12.29 68.98 -39.31
C PHE A 4 -11.08 68.12 -38.94
N SER A 5 -10.89 67.92 -37.65
CA SER A 5 -9.84 67.08 -37.06
C SER A 5 -10.35 65.64 -36.98
N PHE A 6 -9.72 64.71 -37.70
CA PHE A 6 -9.99 63.28 -37.60
C PHE A 6 -9.08 62.66 -36.54
N ILE A 7 -9.66 62.10 -35.47
CA ILE A 7 -8.97 61.34 -34.43
C ILE A 7 -8.99 59.86 -34.84
N THR A 8 -7.82 59.29 -35.15
CA THR A 8 -7.65 57.86 -35.41
C THR A 8 -7.40 57.11 -34.10
N VAL A 9 -8.33 56.23 -33.73
CA VAL A 9 -8.19 55.32 -32.57
C VAL A 9 -7.54 54.02 -33.06
N THR A 10 -6.29 53.77 -32.67
CA THR A 10 -5.58 52.51 -32.96
C THR A 10 -5.94 51.47 -31.90
N LEU A 11 -6.65 50.42 -32.33
CA LEU A 11 -7.01 49.27 -31.50
C LEU A 11 -5.82 48.29 -31.44
N THR A 12 -5.12 48.22 -30.31
CA THR A 12 -4.02 47.26 -30.09
C THR A 12 -4.58 45.96 -29.50
N SER A 13 -4.68 44.92 -30.33
CA SER A 13 -5.02 43.56 -29.89
C SER A 13 -3.85 42.93 -29.15
N ALA A 14 -3.97 42.79 -27.83
CA ALA A 14 -3.02 42.02 -27.02
C ALA A 14 -3.29 40.52 -27.19
N LEU A 15 -2.35 39.81 -27.84
CA LEU A 15 -2.33 38.34 -27.88
C LEU A 15 -1.91 37.81 -26.50
N LEU A 16 -2.87 37.30 -25.72
CA LEU A 16 -2.59 36.50 -24.53
C LEU A 16 -2.13 35.11 -24.98
N ALA A 17 -0.82 34.90 -25.06
CA ALA A 17 -0.26 33.57 -25.19
C ALA A 17 -0.39 32.84 -23.85
N SER A 18 -1.39 31.97 -23.73
CA SER A 18 -1.50 31.04 -22.61
C SER A 18 -0.33 30.04 -22.66
N ALA A 19 0.73 30.32 -21.92
CA ALA A 19 1.78 29.32 -21.68
C ALA A 19 1.16 28.19 -20.86
N ALA A 20 0.81 27.08 -21.53
CA ALA A 20 0.51 25.83 -20.84
C ALA A 20 1.77 25.44 -20.06
N VAL A 21 1.72 25.57 -18.74
CA VAL A 21 2.75 25.05 -17.85
C VAL A 21 2.87 23.55 -18.16
N PRO A 22 4.03 23.04 -18.59
CA PRO A 22 4.18 21.60 -18.74
C PRO A 22 4.09 21.02 -17.33
N TRP A 23 2.92 20.50 -16.99
CA TRP A 23 2.77 19.58 -15.88
C TRP A 23 3.90 18.57 -16.03
N SER A 24 4.74 18.48 -15.00
CA SER A 24 5.88 17.57 -14.94
C SER A 24 5.44 16.25 -15.56
N ARG A 25 5.93 15.94 -16.77
CA ARG A 25 5.56 14.70 -17.42
C ARG A 25 6.28 13.61 -16.65
N ARG A 26 5.53 12.64 -16.10
CA ARG A 26 6.11 11.40 -15.58
C ARG A 26 7.20 10.95 -16.56
N SER A 27 8.41 10.77 -16.07
CA SER A 27 9.55 10.56 -16.96
C SER A 27 9.53 9.13 -17.49
N VAL A 28 9.12 8.96 -18.73
CA VAL A 28 9.20 7.66 -19.44
C VAL A 28 10.65 7.17 -19.46
N GLN A 29 11.63 8.09 -19.52
CA GLN A 29 13.05 7.75 -19.45
C GLN A 29 13.41 7.08 -18.12
N TRP A 30 12.91 7.58 -16.98
CA TRP A 30 13.13 6.93 -15.69
C TRP A 30 12.46 5.55 -15.65
N LEU A 31 11.24 5.43 -16.17
CA LEU A 31 10.56 4.13 -16.23
C LEU A 31 11.34 3.10 -17.06
N GLN A 32 11.87 3.50 -18.22
CA GLN A 32 12.70 2.63 -19.08
C GLN A 32 14.02 2.23 -18.41
N GLN A 33 14.69 3.17 -17.74
CA GLN A 33 15.92 2.88 -17.00
C GLN A 33 15.68 1.94 -15.82
N ASN A 34 14.62 2.18 -15.06
CA ASN A 34 14.35 1.50 -13.79
C ASN A 34 13.61 0.16 -13.97
N GLY A 35 12.91 -0.01 -15.09
CA GLY A 35 12.08 -1.19 -15.37
C GLY A 35 12.78 -2.53 -15.17
N PRO A 36 13.97 -2.76 -15.77
CA PRO A 36 14.65 -4.06 -15.66
C PRO A 36 14.97 -4.45 -14.22
N ALA A 37 15.36 -3.48 -13.39
CA ALA A 37 15.59 -3.71 -11.97
C ALA A 37 14.30 -4.07 -11.22
N ALA A 38 13.20 -3.38 -11.52
CA ALA A 38 11.90 -3.67 -10.94
C ALA A 38 11.40 -5.07 -11.33
N GLN A 39 11.59 -5.46 -12.60
CA GLN A 39 11.25 -6.81 -13.07
C GLN A 39 12.08 -7.87 -12.34
N SER A 40 13.40 -7.67 -12.23
CA SER A 40 14.29 -8.60 -11.52
C SER A 40 13.88 -8.78 -10.05
N LEU A 41 13.50 -7.70 -9.35
CA LEU A 41 13.00 -7.78 -7.98
C LEU A 41 11.70 -8.59 -7.91
N ASN A 42 10.74 -8.33 -8.80
CA ASN A 42 9.50 -9.10 -8.84
C ASN A 42 9.74 -10.59 -9.14
N ASP A 43 10.73 -10.92 -9.97
CA ASP A 43 11.10 -12.31 -10.23
C ASP A 43 11.71 -12.98 -8.99
N GLN A 44 12.52 -12.26 -8.21
CA GLN A 44 13.03 -12.75 -6.93
C GLN A 44 11.89 -13.02 -5.95
N TYR A 45 10.96 -12.07 -5.84
CA TYR A 45 9.80 -12.14 -4.95
C TYR A 45 8.92 -13.37 -5.20
N LYS A 46 8.85 -13.88 -6.44
CA LYS A 46 8.09 -15.12 -6.77
C LYS A 46 8.59 -16.35 -6.03
N SER A 47 9.85 -16.38 -5.59
CA SER A 47 10.43 -17.50 -4.85
C SER A 47 10.36 -17.33 -3.32
N LEU A 48 9.93 -16.15 -2.85
CA LEU A 48 9.83 -15.85 -1.42
C LEU A 48 8.53 -16.39 -0.82
N THR A 49 8.65 -16.81 0.43
CA THR A 49 7.55 -17.19 1.31
C THR A 49 7.72 -16.46 2.65
N THR A 50 6.72 -16.49 3.54
CA THR A 50 6.83 -15.90 4.88
C THR A 50 7.98 -16.50 5.71
N ASN A 51 8.38 -17.74 5.39
CA ASN A 51 9.48 -18.45 6.05
C ASN A 51 10.85 -18.22 5.39
N SER A 52 10.91 -17.48 4.28
CA SER A 52 12.18 -17.18 3.63
C SER A 52 13.06 -16.32 4.56
N PRO A 53 14.35 -16.63 4.71
CA PRO A 53 15.25 -15.83 5.53
C PRO A 53 15.43 -14.44 4.92
N CYS A 54 15.53 -13.44 5.78
CA CYS A 54 15.68 -12.03 5.39
C CYS A 54 16.38 -11.24 6.50
N ASN A 55 16.81 -10.01 6.22
CA ASN A 55 17.38 -9.10 7.21
C ASN A 55 16.32 -8.10 7.69
N ASP A 56 16.37 -7.71 8.96
CA ASP A 56 15.44 -6.74 9.53
C ASP A 56 15.37 -5.46 8.68
N GLY A 57 14.15 -5.10 8.27
CA GLY A 57 13.89 -3.94 7.40
C GLY A 57 13.85 -4.25 5.91
N ASP A 58 14.20 -5.47 5.47
CA ASP A 58 14.00 -5.90 4.09
C ASP A 58 12.50 -5.84 3.74
N VAL A 59 12.18 -5.43 2.51
CA VAL A 59 10.81 -5.38 2.00
C VAL A 59 10.66 -6.23 0.73
N ALA A 60 9.51 -6.89 0.62
CA ALA A 60 9.21 -7.77 -0.51
C ALA A 60 7.72 -7.78 -0.85
N CYS A 61 7.38 -8.46 -1.95
CA CYS A 61 5.99 -8.78 -2.27
C CYS A 61 5.78 -10.30 -2.28
N ILE A 62 5.10 -10.85 -1.28
CA ILE A 62 4.88 -12.31 -1.18
C ILE A 62 3.41 -12.58 -1.51
N GLY A 63 3.17 -13.36 -2.57
CA GLY A 63 1.80 -13.66 -3.00
C GLY A 63 0.97 -12.42 -3.38
N GLY A 64 1.62 -11.32 -3.77
CA GLY A 64 0.95 -10.03 -4.05
C GLY A 64 0.67 -9.18 -2.80
N GLN A 65 1.02 -9.64 -1.61
CA GLN A 65 0.94 -8.87 -0.36
C GLN A 65 2.25 -8.14 -0.08
N PHE A 66 2.18 -6.97 0.55
CA PHE A 66 3.38 -6.25 1.00
C PHE A 66 3.99 -6.99 2.18
N ALA A 67 5.30 -7.22 2.17
CA ALA A 67 5.99 -7.94 3.22
C ALA A 67 7.11 -7.09 3.82
N HIS A 68 7.21 -7.07 5.15
CA HIS A 68 8.38 -6.53 5.85
C HIS A 68 9.08 -7.65 6.60
N CYS A 69 10.41 -7.65 6.59
CA CYS A 69 11.20 -8.58 7.35
C CYS A 69 11.42 -8.09 8.77
N TYR A 70 11.20 -8.97 9.73
CA TYR A 70 11.52 -8.76 11.12
C TYR A 70 11.88 -10.08 11.81
N GLN A 71 12.90 -10.06 12.66
CA GLN A 71 13.44 -11.25 13.31
C GLN A 71 13.68 -12.41 12.32
N SER A 72 14.24 -12.08 11.15
CA SER A 72 14.60 -13.03 10.09
C SER A 72 13.44 -13.70 9.34
N HIS A 73 12.20 -13.22 9.51
CA HIS A 73 11.02 -13.72 8.81
C HIS A 73 10.17 -12.59 8.21
N TYR A 74 9.45 -12.90 7.13
CA TYR A 74 8.58 -11.94 6.47
C TYR A 74 7.17 -11.97 7.08
N PHE A 75 6.69 -10.79 7.49
CA PHE A 75 5.31 -10.54 7.87
C PHE A 75 4.59 -9.87 6.71
N THR A 76 3.47 -10.45 6.26
CA THR A 76 2.69 -9.90 5.13
C THR A 76 1.55 -9.01 5.59
N TYR A 77 1.25 -8.02 4.76
CA TYR A 77 0.21 -7.02 4.89
C TYR A 77 -0.57 -7.00 3.60
N SER A 78 -1.88 -7.06 3.75
CA SER A 78 -2.80 -6.95 2.64
C SER A 78 -2.72 -5.55 2.03
N CYS A 79 -2.72 -5.49 0.70
CA CYS A 79 -2.85 -4.22 0.02
C CYS A 79 -4.31 -3.69 0.13
N PRO A 80 -4.53 -2.37 0.10
CA PRO A 80 -5.87 -1.81 0.10
C PRO A 80 -6.70 -2.30 -1.09
N SER A 81 -7.98 -2.59 -0.88
CA SER A 81 -8.92 -2.94 -1.94
C SER A 81 -8.43 -4.11 -2.83
N ASP A 82 -8.37 -3.90 -4.15
CA ASP A 82 -7.93 -4.85 -5.17
C ASP A 82 -6.49 -4.60 -5.65
N TRP A 83 -5.71 -3.80 -4.90
CA TRP A 83 -4.32 -3.50 -5.24
C TRP A 83 -3.40 -4.70 -5.02
N SER A 84 -2.25 -4.67 -5.68
CA SER A 84 -1.21 -5.69 -5.51
C SER A 84 0.11 -5.05 -5.12
N CYS A 85 0.92 -5.77 -4.36
CA CYS A 85 2.31 -5.40 -4.11
C CYS A 85 3.16 -5.77 -5.34
N ALA A 86 3.94 -4.81 -5.81
CA ALA A 86 5.02 -5.04 -6.76
C ALA A 86 6.23 -4.18 -6.44
N ALA A 87 7.42 -4.59 -6.91
CA ALA A 87 8.48 -3.63 -7.18
C ALA A 87 8.12 -2.87 -8.45
N ILE A 88 8.08 -1.55 -8.39
CA ILE A 88 7.61 -0.68 -9.47
C ILE A 88 8.76 0.27 -9.84
N PRO A 89 9.03 0.53 -11.13
CA PRO A 89 10.04 1.51 -11.51
C PRO A 89 9.65 2.93 -11.04
N ASN A 90 10.63 3.66 -10.51
CA ASN A 90 10.42 5.04 -10.10
C ASN A 90 10.25 5.94 -11.33
N GLU A 91 9.31 6.89 -11.27
CA GLU A 91 8.97 7.77 -12.40
C GLU A 91 9.57 9.19 -12.27
N TRP A 92 10.13 9.51 -11.11
CA TRP A 92 10.69 10.82 -10.74
C TRP A 92 12.17 10.78 -10.36
N SER A 93 12.73 9.59 -10.19
CA SER A 93 14.10 9.37 -9.76
C SER A 93 14.63 8.05 -10.28
N GLU A 94 15.93 7.84 -10.10
CA GLU A 94 16.53 6.51 -10.27
C GLU A 94 15.96 5.51 -9.26
N GLY A 95 15.96 4.24 -9.64
CA GLY A 95 15.65 3.11 -8.77
C GLY A 95 14.22 2.60 -8.86
N THR A 96 13.85 1.78 -7.87
CA THR A 96 12.54 1.11 -7.80
C THR A 96 11.93 1.32 -6.43
N THR A 97 10.62 1.15 -6.33
CA THR A 97 9.89 1.17 -5.06
C THR A 97 9.05 -0.09 -4.96
N THR A 98 9.20 -0.82 -3.86
CA THR A 98 8.33 -1.96 -3.52
C THR A 98 7.15 -1.47 -2.71
N THR A 99 5.95 -1.56 -3.26
CA THR A 99 4.73 -1.01 -2.63
C THR A 99 3.45 -1.63 -3.17
N CYS A 100 2.36 -1.42 -2.45
CA CYS A 100 1.01 -1.70 -2.93
C CYS A 100 0.56 -0.60 -3.89
N ASP A 101 0.09 -1.00 -5.07
CA ASP A 101 -0.46 -0.08 -6.06
C ASP A 101 -1.56 -0.79 -6.87
N SER A 102 -2.37 0.00 -7.57
CA SER A 102 -3.39 -0.53 -8.47
C SER A 102 -2.75 -1.36 -9.58
N ASN A 103 -3.42 -2.45 -9.97
CA ASN A 103 -2.94 -3.32 -11.04
C ASN A 103 -2.77 -2.55 -12.36
N ASP A 104 -3.63 -1.56 -12.62
CA ASP A 104 -3.55 -0.69 -13.78
C ASP A 104 -2.29 0.20 -13.77
N ASN A 105 -1.93 0.81 -12.63
CA ASN A 105 -0.73 1.65 -12.57
C ASN A 105 0.56 0.82 -12.65
N ILE A 106 0.59 -0.37 -12.03
CA ILE A 106 1.71 -1.31 -12.16
C ILE A 106 1.90 -1.67 -13.64
N ALA A 107 0.83 -2.15 -14.30
CA ALA A 107 0.86 -2.53 -15.70
C ALA A 107 1.26 -1.36 -16.60
N TRP A 108 0.72 -0.17 -16.33
CA TRP A 108 1.07 1.05 -17.06
C TRP A 108 2.57 1.35 -16.95
N ARG A 109 3.14 1.36 -15.73
CA ARG A 109 4.57 1.67 -15.53
C ARG A 109 5.49 0.68 -16.22
N PHE A 110 5.20 -0.62 -16.16
CA PHE A 110 5.99 -1.64 -16.88
C PHE A 110 5.84 -1.52 -18.40
N SER A 111 4.65 -1.20 -18.91
CA SER A 111 4.45 -0.94 -20.34
C SER A 111 5.28 0.26 -20.83
N GLN A 112 5.34 1.34 -20.06
CA GLN A 112 6.15 2.51 -20.38
C GLN A 112 7.64 2.21 -20.30
N ALA A 113 8.05 1.27 -19.45
CA ALA A 113 9.41 0.80 -19.36
C ALA A 113 9.85 -0.06 -20.56
N GLY A 114 8.95 -0.37 -21.50
CA GLY A 114 9.24 -1.27 -22.62
C GLY A 114 9.35 -2.74 -22.20
N ILE A 115 8.91 -3.07 -20.99
CA ILE A 115 8.86 -4.43 -20.49
C ILE A 115 7.48 -4.96 -20.80
N SER A 116 7.41 -5.85 -21.79
CA SER A 116 6.25 -6.72 -21.92
C SER A 116 6.33 -7.68 -20.76
N GLU A 117 5.70 -7.34 -19.63
CA GLU A 117 5.31 -8.41 -18.72
C GLU A 117 4.45 -9.34 -19.59
N THR A 118 4.87 -10.59 -19.77
CA THR A 118 3.90 -11.67 -19.99
C THR A 118 2.95 -11.50 -18.84
N LYS A 119 1.84 -10.80 -19.12
CA LYS A 119 0.78 -10.37 -18.22
C LYS A 119 0.95 -11.21 -16.98
N ARG A 120 1.59 -10.65 -15.93
CA ARG A 120 1.84 -11.40 -14.69
C ARG A 120 0.57 -12.19 -14.53
N SER A 121 0.66 -13.51 -14.48
CA SER A 121 -0.39 -14.24 -13.80
C SER A 121 -0.25 -13.74 -12.36
N VAL A 122 -0.69 -12.49 -12.12
CA VAL A 122 -1.48 -12.14 -10.98
C VAL A 122 -2.47 -13.29 -11.03
N PRO A 123 -2.40 -14.24 -10.07
CA PRO A 123 -3.55 -15.08 -9.85
C PRO A 123 -4.72 -14.11 -9.91
N GLU A 124 -5.65 -14.34 -10.84
CA GLU A 124 -6.91 -13.58 -10.89
C GLU A 124 -7.28 -13.30 -9.44
N PRO A 125 -7.38 -12.02 -9.03
CA PRO A 125 -7.29 -11.62 -7.62
C PRO A 125 -8.10 -12.61 -6.83
N GLU A 126 -7.41 -13.47 -6.07
CA GLU A 126 -7.98 -14.75 -5.66
C GLU A 126 -9.29 -14.40 -4.98
N ALA A 127 -10.41 -14.76 -5.64
CA ALA A 127 -11.68 -14.15 -5.35
C ALA A 127 -11.90 -14.30 -3.86
N ARG A 128 -12.02 -13.16 -3.16
CA ARG A 128 -12.10 -13.07 -1.70
C ARG A 128 -12.73 -14.34 -1.14
N SER A 129 -11.94 -15.17 -0.47
CA SER A 129 -12.44 -16.45 -0.01
C SER A 129 -13.28 -16.21 1.25
N LEU A 130 -14.60 -16.13 1.07
CA LEU A 130 -15.52 -15.96 2.20
C LEU A 130 -15.35 -17.07 3.23
N SER A 131 -15.08 -18.31 2.78
CA SER A 131 -14.79 -19.42 3.68
C SER A 131 -13.49 -19.23 4.45
N GLN A 132 -12.44 -18.68 3.82
CA GLN A 132 -11.17 -18.36 4.50
C GLN A 132 -11.37 -17.24 5.54
N LEU A 133 -12.11 -16.21 5.15
CA LEU A 133 -12.45 -15.09 6.03
C LEU A 133 -13.23 -15.57 7.27
N GLN A 134 -14.25 -16.42 7.06
CA GLN A 134 -15.03 -17.03 8.15
C GLN A 134 -14.19 -17.98 9.01
N ALA A 135 -13.27 -18.74 8.42
CA ALA A 135 -12.36 -19.60 9.17
C ALA A 135 -11.42 -18.79 10.08
N ASN A 136 -11.01 -17.60 9.63
CA ASN A 136 -10.11 -16.70 10.37
C ASN A 136 -10.85 -15.78 11.35
N GLY A 137 -12.16 -15.59 11.19
CA GLY A 137 -13.02 -14.71 12.00
C GLY A 137 -12.94 -14.95 13.51
N PRO A 138 -13.08 -16.20 14.00
CA PRO A 138 -12.97 -16.50 15.43
C PRO A 138 -11.64 -16.06 16.05
N ALA A 139 -10.53 -16.23 15.33
CA ALA A 139 -9.21 -15.79 15.81
C ALA A 139 -9.12 -14.27 15.89
N ALA A 140 -9.64 -13.55 14.90
CA ALA A 140 -9.68 -12.09 14.90
C ALA A 140 -10.54 -11.56 16.07
N LYS A 141 -11.69 -12.20 16.32
CA LYS A 141 -12.58 -11.88 17.46
C LYS A 141 -11.87 -12.06 18.80
N THR A 142 -11.21 -13.19 19.01
CA THR A 142 -10.45 -13.46 20.24
C THR A 142 -9.35 -12.42 20.44
N LEU A 143 -8.56 -12.12 19.41
CA LEU A 143 -7.50 -11.10 19.50
C LEU A 143 -8.07 -9.72 19.83
N ASN A 144 -9.17 -9.30 19.19
CA ASN A 144 -9.79 -8.01 19.50
C ASN A 144 -10.33 -7.95 20.94
N GLN A 145 -10.83 -9.06 21.48
CA GLN A 145 -11.23 -9.15 22.89
C GLN A 145 -10.03 -9.08 23.83
N GLU A 146 -8.91 -9.74 23.50
CA GLU A 146 -7.66 -9.63 24.26
C GLU A 146 -7.13 -8.20 24.24
N TYR A 147 -7.07 -7.56 23.07
CA TYR A 147 -6.63 -6.18 22.89
C TYR A 147 -7.44 -5.17 23.70
N ALA A 148 -8.74 -5.41 23.88
CA ALA A 148 -9.59 -4.58 24.73
C ALA A 148 -9.17 -4.58 26.22
N THR A 149 -8.41 -5.60 26.66
CA THR A 149 -7.89 -5.71 28.03
C THR A 149 -6.48 -5.15 28.19
N LEU A 150 -5.78 -4.89 27.08
CA LEU A 150 -4.38 -4.47 27.10
C LEU A 150 -4.23 -3.00 27.50
N THR A 151 -3.15 -2.74 28.23
CA THR A 151 -2.71 -1.40 28.60
C THR A 151 -1.22 -1.24 28.26
N LEU A 152 -0.70 -0.02 28.34
CA LEU A 152 0.74 0.25 28.19
C LEU A 152 1.63 -0.45 29.25
N ASN A 153 1.02 -0.96 30.32
CA ASN A 153 1.69 -1.69 31.38
C ASN A 153 1.53 -3.22 31.25
N SER A 154 0.76 -3.69 30.27
CA SER A 154 0.66 -5.12 29.99
C SER A 154 2.03 -5.64 29.56
N THR A 155 2.45 -6.76 30.16
CA THR A 155 3.64 -7.50 29.75
C THR A 155 3.40 -8.17 28.40
N CYS A 156 4.46 -8.31 27.61
CA CYS A 156 4.40 -8.85 26.25
C CYS A 156 5.74 -9.47 25.85
N ILE A 157 5.77 -10.26 24.77
CA ILE A 157 6.99 -10.84 24.24
C ILE A 157 7.58 -9.90 23.19
N ASP A 158 8.89 -9.64 23.23
CA ASP A 158 9.55 -8.72 22.30
C ASP A 158 9.26 -9.10 20.84
N GLY A 159 8.72 -8.14 20.10
CA GLY A 159 8.28 -8.34 18.73
C GLY A 159 6.77 -8.54 18.55
N ASP A 160 6.03 -8.88 19.62
CA ASP A 160 4.58 -9.02 19.58
C ASP A 160 3.92 -7.75 19.04
N VAL A 161 2.87 -7.94 18.24
CA VAL A 161 2.05 -6.86 17.70
C VAL A 161 0.66 -6.96 18.32
N ALA A 162 0.14 -5.82 18.78
CA ALA A 162 -1.16 -5.73 19.40
C ALA A 162 -1.87 -4.42 19.08
N CYS A 163 -3.13 -4.33 19.48
CA CYS A 163 -3.81 -3.04 19.62
C CYS A 163 -3.91 -2.69 21.10
N VAL A 164 -3.38 -1.53 21.48
CA VAL A 164 -3.45 -1.04 22.86
C VAL A 164 -4.16 0.30 22.84
N GLN A 165 -5.33 0.36 23.48
CA GLN A 165 -6.17 1.57 23.50
C GLN A 165 -6.47 2.13 22.09
N GLY A 166 -6.71 1.24 21.13
CA GLY A 166 -7.02 1.59 19.74
C GLY A 166 -5.80 2.00 18.89
N GLN A 167 -4.59 2.02 19.46
CA GLN A 167 -3.35 2.33 18.75
C GLN A 167 -2.61 1.06 18.34
N TYR A 168 -1.88 1.14 17.22
CA TYR A 168 -0.98 0.06 16.81
C TYR A 168 0.15 -0.03 17.82
N ALA A 169 0.41 -1.23 18.34
CA ALA A 169 1.40 -1.44 19.37
C ALA A 169 2.39 -2.53 18.97
N ARG A 170 3.66 -2.32 19.33
CA ARG A 170 4.70 -3.34 19.24
C ARG A 170 5.39 -3.50 20.58
N CYS A 171 5.63 -4.73 20.98
CA CYS A 171 6.34 -5.00 22.22
C CYS A 171 7.83 -4.78 22.06
N TYR A 172 8.42 -4.07 23.01
CA TYR A 172 9.85 -3.88 23.14
C TYR A 172 10.23 -3.83 24.62
N GLN A 173 11.21 -4.65 25.01
CA GLN A 173 11.64 -4.80 26.40
C GLN A 173 10.46 -5.09 27.35
N ASN A 174 9.60 -6.04 26.97
CA ASN A 174 8.44 -6.50 27.77
C ASN A 174 7.38 -5.40 28.03
N ARG A 175 7.31 -4.35 27.19
CA ARG A 175 6.27 -3.31 27.24
C ARG A 175 5.82 -2.92 25.84
N TYR A 176 4.55 -2.55 25.71
CA TYR A 176 4.01 -2.04 24.45
C TYR A 176 4.41 -0.59 24.21
N LEU A 177 5.04 -0.35 23.06
CA LEU A 177 5.19 0.97 22.46
C LEU A 177 4.03 1.16 21.47
N THR A 178 3.37 2.31 21.49
CA THR A 178 2.21 2.58 20.62
C THR A 178 2.49 3.66 19.59
N TRP A 179 1.85 3.52 18.44
CA TRP A 179 1.79 4.51 17.37
C TRP A 179 0.33 4.79 17.03
N PRO A 180 -0.07 6.07 17.00
CA PRO A 180 -1.43 6.42 16.63
C PRO A 180 -1.71 6.01 15.19
N CYS A 181 -2.92 5.50 14.96
CA CYS A 181 -3.41 5.30 13.60
C CYS A 181 -3.69 6.66 12.91
N PRO A 182 -3.74 6.71 11.57
CA PRO A 182 -4.24 7.88 10.84
C PRO A 182 -5.62 8.32 11.34
N SER A 183 -6.00 9.57 11.05
CA SER A 183 -7.32 10.10 11.46
C SER A 183 -8.45 9.19 10.99
N ASP A 184 -9.39 8.90 11.88
CA ASP A 184 -10.56 8.01 11.69
C ASP A 184 -10.25 6.51 11.51
N TRP A 185 -9.00 6.10 11.77
CA TRP A 185 -8.59 4.69 11.77
C TRP A 185 -8.40 4.20 13.21
N THR A 186 -8.66 2.92 13.44
CA THR A 186 -8.39 2.26 14.72
C THR A 186 -7.59 0.99 14.47
N CYS A 187 -6.69 0.64 15.39
CA CYS A 187 -6.02 -0.64 15.35
C CYS A 187 -7.01 -1.75 15.71
N GLN A 188 -7.07 -2.79 14.87
CA GLN A 188 -7.84 -4.01 15.09
C GLN A 188 -7.09 -5.24 14.54
N ALA A 189 -7.39 -6.42 15.05
CA ALA A 189 -7.10 -7.67 14.37
C ALA A 189 -8.17 -7.93 13.30
N LEU A 190 -7.76 -8.09 12.05
CA LEU A 190 -8.63 -8.42 10.93
C LEU A 190 -8.36 -9.85 10.44
N PRO A 191 -9.40 -10.61 10.07
CA PRO A 191 -9.22 -11.93 9.48
C PRO A 191 -8.55 -11.80 8.10
N ASN A 192 -7.52 -12.60 7.83
CA ASN A 192 -6.89 -12.60 6.52
C ASN A 192 -7.85 -13.24 5.50
N GLN A 193 -7.96 -12.67 4.31
CA GLN A 193 -8.91 -13.08 3.27
C GLN A 193 -8.27 -13.94 2.15
N TRP A 194 -6.94 -14.09 2.17
CA TRP A 194 -6.16 -14.83 1.17
C TRP A 194 -5.27 -15.93 1.78
N SER A 195 -5.04 -15.89 3.09
CA SER A 195 -4.28 -16.93 3.80
C SER A 195 -4.91 -17.23 5.16
N SER A 196 -4.43 -18.29 5.82
CA SER A 196 -4.80 -18.53 7.22
C SER A 196 -4.28 -17.43 8.13
N GLY A 197 -4.99 -17.21 9.23
CA GLY A 197 -4.59 -16.29 10.29
C GLY A 197 -5.26 -14.92 10.23
N THR A 198 -4.67 -13.99 10.96
CA THR A 198 -5.18 -12.62 11.14
C THR A 198 -4.06 -11.62 10.93
N THR A 199 -4.42 -10.37 10.69
CA THR A 199 -3.49 -9.25 10.59
C THR A 199 -3.91 -8.18 11.57
N THR A 200 -2.99 -7.79 12.46
CA THR A 200 -3.18 -6.66 13.37
C THR A 200 -2.67 -5.40 12.71
N THR A 201 -3.57 -4.44 12.45
CA THR A 201 -3.23 -3.23 11.71
C THR A 201 -4.18 -2.10 12.06
N CYS A 202 -3.75 -0.86 11.80
CA CYS A 202 -4.67 0.26 11.67
C CYS A 202 -5.55 0.02 10.44
N ALA A 203 -6.86 0.18 10.62
CA ALA A 203 -7.83 0.07 9.54
C ALA A 203 -8.92 1.15 9.68
N TYR A 204 -9.49 1.53 8.54
CA TYR A 204 -10.64 2.43 8.50
C TYR A 204 -11.86 1.73 9.10
N GLY A 205 -12.55 2.39 10.03
CA GLY A 205 -13.61 1.78 10.84
C GLY A 205 -14.70 1.05 10.04
N PRO A 206 -15.30 1.68 9.02
CA PRO A 206 -16.31 1.03 8.16
C PRO A 206 -15.81 -0.23 7.47
N ASP A 207 -14.64 -0.19 6.84
CA ASP A 207 -14.07 -1.33 6.10
C ASP A 207 -13.74 -2.49 7.06
N ALA A 208 -13.18 -2.17 8.22
CA ALA A 208 -12.87 -3.15 9.25
C ALA A 208 -14.14 -3.81 9.82
N GLN A 209 -15.19 -3.02 10.07
CA GLN A 209 -16.46 -3.51 10.57
C GLN A 209 -17.15 -4.43 9.57
N GLU A 210 -17.13 -4.09 8.29
CA GLU A 210 -17.66 -4.94 7.22
C GLU A 210 -16.91 -6.29 7.18
N LEU A 211 -15.58 -6.28 7.16
CA LEU A 211 -14.77 -7.48 7.18
C LEU A 211 -15.03 -8.36 8.41
N LEU A 212 -15.11 -7.77 9.59
CA LEU A 212 -15.41 -8.49 10.84
C LEU A 212 -16.84 -9.05 10.82
N GLN A 213 -17.82 -8.32 10.28
CA GLN A 213 -19.20 -8.79 10.18
C GLN A 213 -19.31 -10.01 9.26
N GLU A 214 -18.72 -9.94 8.08
CA GLU A 214 -18.75 -11.02 7.09
C GLU A 214 -17.98 -12.26 7.58
N ALA A 215 -16.97 -12.06 8.42
CA ALA A 215 -16.23 -13.12 9.08
C ALA A 215 -16.96 -13.75 10.29
N GLY A 216 -18.08 -13.18 10.73
CA GLY A 216 -18.75 -13.59 11.98
C GLY A 216 -17.95 -13.26 13.25
N ALA A 217 -17.12 -12.20 13.19
CA ALA A 217 -16.16 -11.81 14.21
C ALA A 217 -16.59 -10.60 15.06
N LEU A 218 -17.79 -10.05 14.85
CA LEU A 218 -18.41 -9.05 15.73
C LEU A 218 -19.04 -9.68 16.99
#